data_AF-A0A328T8K8-F1
#
_entry.id   AF-A0A328T8K8-F1
#
_cell.length_a   1.000
_cell.length_b   1.000
_cell.length_c   1.000
_cell.angle_alpha   90.00
_cell.angle_beta   90.00
_cell.angle_gamma   90.00
#
_symmetry.space_group_name_H-M   'P 1'
#
loop_
_entity.id
_entity.type
_entity.pdbx_description
1 polymer ?
#
loop_
_entity_poly.entity_id
_entity_poly.type
_entity_poly.pdbx_seq_one_letter_code
_entity_poly.pdbx_strand_id
1 'polypeptide(L)' 'RGLEGVKLVISDAHSGLKAARQQRFSASWQRCRVHFMHNVLGRVSRGSQSVVCTALQPVLVQTEEQNAHAT' A
#
# COMPACT_ATOMS: atom_id res chain seq x y z
N ARG A 1 11.66 -18.75 19.61
CA ARG A 1 11.33 -18.32 18.22
C ARG A 1 10.02 -17.57 18.28
N GLY A 2 10.04 -16.28 18.01
CA GLY A 2 8.89 -15.37 18.01
C GLY A 2 9.39 -14.00 17.62
N LEU A 3 8.66 -13.30 16.74
CA LEU A 3 8.95 -11.90 16.45
C LEU A 3 8.29 -11.07 17.55
N GLU A 4 9.09 -10.34 18.31
CA GLU A 4 8.63 -9.48 19.39
C GLU A 4 8.97 -8.01 19.07
N GLY A 5 8.19 -7.08 19.62
CA GLY A 5 8.43 -5.64 19.44
C GLY A 5 8.18 -5.10 18.03
N VAL A 6 7.40 -5.80 17.20
CA VAL A 6 7.04 -5.35 15.86
C VAL A 6 6.25 -4.04 15.93
N LYS A 7 6.77 -2.98 15.31
CA LYS A 7 6.15 -1.64 15.32
C LYS A 7 5.30 -1.37 14.07
N LEU A 8 5.71 -1.92 12.93
CA LEU A 8 5.08 -1.70 11.63
C LEU A 8 5.05 -3.01 10.83
N VAL A 9 3.91 -3.31 10.25
CA VAL A 9 3.74 -4.39 9.26
C VAL A 9 3.36 -3.77 7.92
N ILE A 10 4.09 -4.14 6.87
CA ILE A 10 3.81 -3.72 5.50
C ILE A 10 3.40 -4.96 4.70
N SER A 11 2.20 -4.95 4.13
CA SER A 11 1.69 -6.06 3.31
C SER A 11 0.70 -5.58 2.26
N ASP A 12 0.32 -6.41 1.28
CA ASP A 12 -0.81 -6.06 0.41
C ASP A 12 -2.15 -6.09 1.19
N ALA A 13 -3.15 -5.38 0.67
CA ALA A 13 -4.49 -5.29 1.24
C ALA A 13 -5.37 -6.53 0.95
N HIS A 14 -4.75 -7.70 0.78
CA HIS A 14 -5.46 -8.97 0.64
C HIS A 14 -6.19 -9.33 1.95
N SER A 15 -7.41 -9.84 1.86
CA SER A 15 -8.26 -10.15 3.04
C SER A 15 -7.57 -11.07 4.04
N GLY A 16 -6.96 -12.15 3.56
CA GLY A 16 -6.22 -13.11 4.41
C GLY A 16 -5.01 -12.49 5.12
N LEU A 17 -4.29 -11.57 4.48
CA LEU A 17 -3.15 -10.88 5.09
C LEU A 17 -3.59 -9.88 6.15
N LYS A 18 -4.69 -9.15 5.90
CA LYS A 18 -5.28 -8.24 6.90
C LYS A 18 -5.70 -9.00 8.16
N ALA A 19 -6.38 -10.14 7.99
CA ALA A 19 -6.81 -11.00 9.10
C ALA A 19 -5.60 -11.59 9.85
N ALA A 20 -4.64 -12.18 9.14
CA ALA A 20 -3.46 -12.79 9.75
C ALA A 20 -2.64 -11.78 10.57
N ARG A 21 -2.48 -10.55 10.06
CA ARG A 21 -1.78 -9.50 10.80
C ARG A 21 -2.51 -9.10 12.08
N GLN A 22 -3.83 -8.87 12.00
CA GLN A 22 -4.64 -8.50 13.16
C GLN A 22 -4.58 -9.56 14.27
N GLN A 23 -4.43 -10.84 13.92
CA GLN A 23 -4.33 -11.93 14.89
C GLN A 23 -2.95 -12.07 15.55
N ARG A 24 -1.88 -11.58 14.90
CA ARG A 24 -0.50 -11.89 15.30
C ARG A 24 0.32 -10.70 15.76
N PHE A 25 -0.06 -9.48 15.38
CA PHE A 25 0.73 -8.29 15.66
C PHE A 25 -0.12 -7.13 16.18
N SER A 26 0.25 -6.61 17.34
CA SER A 26 -0.21 -5.32 17.86
C SER A 26 0.67 -4.19 17.29
N ALA A 27 0.65 -4.04 15.97
CA ALA A 27 1.51 -3.11 15.23
C ALA A 27 0.69 -2.25 14.26
N SER A 28 1.22 -1.06 13.94
CA SER A 28 0.70 -0.24 12.85
C SER A 28 0.80 -0.98 11.52
N TRP A 29 -0.06 -0.63 10.57
CA TRP A 29 -0.06 -1.26 9.25
C TRP A 29 -0.13 -0.27 8.13
N GLN A 30 0.65 -0.55 7.10
CA GLN A 30 0.66 0.18 5.85
C GLN A 30 0.52 -0.81 4.70
N ARG A 31 -0.27 -0.42 3.70
CA ARG A 31 -0.31 -1.18 2.45
C ARG A 31 1.02 -1.04 1.72
N CYS A 32 1.54 -2.14 1.19
CA CYS A 32 2.73 -2.13 0.35
C CYS A 32 2.49 -1.31 -0.92
N ARG A 33 3.28 -0.24 -1.12
CA ARG A 33 3.17 0.67 -2.28
C ARG A 33 3.41 -0.04 -3.62
N VAL A 34 4.32 -1.01 -3.66
CA VAL A 34 4.62 -1.80 -4.87
C VAL A 34 3.39 -2.63 -5.29
N HIS A 35 2.81 -3.38 -4.35
CA HIS A 35 1.59 -4.15 -4.63
C HIS A 35 0.40 -3.25 -4.92
N PHE A 36 0.31 -2.07 -4.30
CA PHE A 36 -0.71 -1.09 -4.65
C PHE A 36 -0.61 -0.67 -6.12
N MET A 37 0.56 -0.23 -6.58
CA MET A 37 0.77 0.15 -7.98
C MET A 37 0.49 -1.01 -8.94
N HIS A 38 0.97 -2.22 -8.63
CA HIS A 38 0.69 -3.40 -9.44
C HIS A 38 -0.82 -3.70 -9.55
N ASN A 39 -1.54 -3.64 -8.42
CA ASN A 39 -2.97 -3.86 -8.38
C ASN A 39 -3.76 -2.80 -9.17
N VAL A 40 -3.31 -1.54 -9.18
CA VAL A 40 -3.94 -0.50 -10.00
C VAL A 40 -3.65 -0.71 -11.48
N LEU A 41 -2.38 -0.91 -11.87
CA LEU A 41 -2.00 -1.09 -13.26
C LEU A 41 -2.60 -2.35 -13.89
N GLY A 42 -2.85 -3.40 -13.10
CA GLY A 42 -3.57 -4.59 -13.54
C GLY A 42 -5.04 -4.35 -13.92
N ARG A 43 -5.61 -3.20 -13.57
CA ARG A 43 -6.99 -2.79 -13.93
C ARG A 43 -7.03 -1.76 -15.05
N VAL A 44 -5.88 -1.29 -15.51
CA VAL A 44 -5.75 -0.22 -16.51
C VAL A 44 -5.31 -0.84 -17.83
N SER A 45 -5.86 -0.34 -18.94
CA SER A 45 -5.44 -0.75 -20.28
C SER A 45 -3.94 -0.49 -20.48
N ARG A 46 -3.24 -1.35 -21.23
CA ARG A 46 -1.79 -1.24 -21.40
C ARG A 46 -1.34 0.12 -21.95
N GLY A 47 -2.14 0.73 -22.85
CA GLY A 47 -1.85 2.05 -23.42
C GLY A 47 -1.95 3.19 -22.42
N SER A 48 -2.77 3.04 -21.37
CA SER A 48 -2.99 4.08 -20.34
C SER A 48 -2.11 3.91 -19.10
N GLN A 49 -1.39 2.78 -18.95
CA GLN A 49 -0.61 2.48 -17.75
C GLN A 49 0.45 3.54 -17.44
N SER A 50 1.14 4.07 -18.45
CA SER A 50 2.15 5.12 -18.22
C SER A 50 1.53 6.39 -17.64
N VAL A 51 0.40 6.84 -18.19
CA VAL A 51 -0.30 8.05 -17.72
C VAL A 51 -0.80 7.85 -16.29
N VAL A 52 -1.41 6.70 -16.00
CA VAL A 52 -1.91 6.40 -14.64
C VAL A 52 -0.76 6.26 -13.64
N CYS A 53 0.36 5.66 -14.04
CA CYS A 53 1.54 5.57 -13.19
C CYS A 53 2.04 6.98 -12.81
N THR A 54 2.22 7.85 -13.80
CA THR A 54 2.66 9.24 -13.58
C THR A 54 1.69 10.02 -12.71
N ALA A 55 0.38 9.84 -12.89
CA ALA A 55 -0.63 10.50 -12.05
C ALA A 55 -0.58 10.03 -10.58
N LEU A 56 -0.22 8.77 -10.33
CA LEU A 56 -0.20 8.18 -8.97
C LEU A 56 1.13 8.38 -8.23
N GLN A 57 2.25 8.56 -8.92
CA GLN A 57 3.55 8.77 -8.30
C GLN A 57 3.57 9.91 -7.26
N PRO A 58 2.96 11.09 -7.52
CA PRO A 58 2.90 12.19 -6.56
C PRO A 58 2.25 11.81 -5.23
N VAL A 59 1.21 10.97 -5.23
CA VAL A 59 0.51 10.54 -4.01
C VAL A 59 1.46 9.82 -3.04
N LEU A 60 2.44 9.08 -3.56
CA LEU A 60 3.35 8.27 -2.75
C LEU A 60 4.50 9.06 -2.12
N VAL A 61 4.76 10.28 -2.60
CA VAL A 61 5.85 11.15 -2.11
C VAL A 61 5.39 12.27 -1.19
N GLN A 62 4.08 12.47 -1.04
CA GLN A 62 3.53 13.43 -0.07
C GLN A 62 3.92 13.03 1.37
N THR A 63 4.32 14.04 2.16
CA THR A 63 4.65 13.87 3.58
C THR A 63 3.43 14.06 4.48
N GLU A 64 2.47 14.86 4.02
CA GLU A 64 1.22 15.16 4.73
C GLU A 64 0.05 14.37 4.14
N GLU A 65 -0.76 13.80 5.02
CA GLU A 65 -1.96 13.03 4.63
C GLU A 65 -2.94 13.88 3.81
N GLN A 66 -3.17 15.14 4.22
CA GLN A 66 -4.12 16.02 3.52
C GLN A 66 -3.68 16.27 2.07
N ASN A 67 -2.38 16.43 1.82
CA ASN A 67 -1.86 16.67 0.48
C ASN A 67 -1.97 15.40 -0.39
N ALA A 68 -1.75 14.22 0.20
CA ALA A 68 -1.93 12.95 -0.50
C ALA A 68 -3.38 12.71 -0.93
N HIS A 69 -4.35 13.17 -0.14
CA HIS A 69 -5.78 13.01 -0.42
C HIS A 69 -6.32 14.07 -1.39
N ALA A 70 -5.63 15.20 -1.55
CA ALA A 70 -5.99 16.29 -2.45
C ALA A 70 -5.35 16.19 -3.85
N THR A 71 -4.45 15.22 -4.05
CA THR A 71 -3.81 14.91 -5.35
C THR A 71 -4.78 14.16 -6.27
#